data_AF-A0A414SE02-F1
#
_entry.id   AF-A0A414SE02-F1
#
_cell.length_a   1.000
_cell.length_b   1.000
_cell.length_c   1.000
_cell.angle_alpha   90.00
_cell.angle_beta   90.00
_cell.angle_gamma   90.00
#
_symmetry.space_group_name_H-M   'P 1'
#
loop_
_entity.id
_entity.type
_entity.pdbx_description
1 polymer ?
#
loop_
_entity_poly.entity_id
_entity_poly.type
_entity_poly.pdbx_seq_one_letter_code
_entity_poly.pdbx_strand_id
1 'polypeptide(L)'
;MADVIGKLLKTEDNDKKISPAESENDLRESKRRLGRICGALLIEPDDYKPAKTVNSINTYILKTKNVDRILYYIISGFIVGLDEKGRGTFSTNVDKLLQYVLDEKNSVDENVKKICIKLYDHFQLNLIQIESASIITKDAIAEAMKKEIEESHKEIKGIQKEYITILGIFAAIMLAFVGSFTFSTSVLNNVGKTDVFELVIVALVIGLVFILLISILIDFLREINDKVIKDKNGKKRWSSKSVSTIGILVIIIAIVMLALGISKMSFPQQINIGRHQYQLIDEKSVEE
;
A
#
# COMPACT_ATOMS: atom_id res chain seq x y z
N MET A 1 -63.69 -18.06 -15.76
CA MET A 1 -62.66 -18.15 -14.68
C MET A 1 -62.19 -16.77 -14.21
N ALA A 2 -62.05 -15.76 -15.10
CA ALA A 2 -61.74 -14.37 -14.71
C ALA A 2 -62.84 -13.70 -13.85
N ASP A 3 -64.11 -14.04 -14.08
CA ASP A 3 -65.26 -13.41 -13.40
C ASP A 3 -65.46 -13.85 -11.93
N VAL A 4 -64.95 -15.03 -11.57
CA VAL A 4 -64.99 -15.54 -10.18
C VAL A 4 -63.89 -14.90 -9.33
N ILE A 5 -62.72 -14.65 -9.94
CA ILE A 5 -61.60 -13.97 -9.28
C ILE A 5 -61.93 -12.50 -9.03
N GLY A 6 -62.62 -11.84 -9.97
CA GLY A 6 -63.08 -10.45 -9.79
C GLY A 6 -64.12 -10.28 -8.66
N LYS A 7 -64.88 -11.34 -8.33
CA LYS A 7 -65.82 -11.34 -7.20
C LYS A 7 -65.15 -11.66 -5.86
N LEU A 8 -64.08 -12.46 -5.86
CA LEU A 8 -63.28 -12.76 -4.65
C LEU A 8 -62.38 -11.59 -4.23
N LEU A 9 -62.04 -10.68 -5.15
CA LEU A 9 -61.22 -9.48 -4.89
C LEU A 9 -62.03 -8.23 -4.54
N LYS A 10 -63.36 -8.32 -4.50
CA LYS A 10 -64.20 -7.28 -3.89
C LYS A 10 -64.25 -7.50 -2.38
N THR A 11 -63.21 -7.08 -1.67
CA THR A 11 -63.40 -6.64 -0.30
C THR A 11 -64.30 -5.41 -0.37
N GLU A 12 -65.56 -5.57 0.02
CA GLU A 12 -66.39 -4.44 0.38
C GLU A 12 -65.64 -3.65 1.44
N ASP A 13 -65.13 -2.47 1.06
CA ASP A 13 -64.72 -1.42 1.99
C ASP A 13 -65.95 -0.96 2.77
N ASN A 14 -66.41 -1.81 3.67
CA ASN A 14 -67.13 -1.37 4.84
C ASN A 14 -66.09 -0.70 5.73
N ASP A 15 -65.94 0.60 5.49
CA ASP A 15 -65.14 1.57 6.22
C ASP A 15 -65.69 1.78 7.65
N LYS A 16 -66.04 0.68 8.34
CA LYS A 16 -66.03 0.63 9.78
C LYS A 16 -64.57 0.66 10.16
N LYS A 17 -64.07 1.87 10.41
CA LYS A 17 -62.82 2.17 11.11
C LYS A 17 -62.67 1.20 12.28
N ILE A 18 -61.99 0.07 12.06
CA ILE A 18 -61.76 -0.93 13.10
C ILE A 18 -60.83 -0.22 14.08
N SER A 19 -61.37 0.15 15.24
CA SER A 19 -60.54 0.71 16.30
C SER A 19 -59.43 -0.31 16.57
N PRO A 20 -58.15 0.11 16.65
CA PRO A 20 -57.07 -0.77 17.05
C PRO A 20 -57.47 -1.56 18.28
N ALA A 21 -57.11 -2.85 18.31
CA ALA A 21 -57.31 -3.66 19.51
C ALA A 21 -56.65 -2.96 20.70
N GLU A 22 -57.23 -3.08 21.89
CA GLU A 22 -56.77 -2.37 23.11
C GLU A 22 -55.27 -2.58 23.37
N SER A 23 -54.76 -3.79 23.09
CA SER A 23 -53.34 -4.15 23.17
C SER A 23 -52.43 -3.38 22.22
N GLU A 24 -52.90 -3.02 21.02
CA GLU A 24 -52.14 -2.22 20.05
C GLU A 24 -52.03 -0.76 20.50
N ASN A 25 -53.09 -0.25 21.14
CA ASN A 25 -53.10 1.10 21.69
C ASN A 25 -52.13 1.23 22.87
N ASP A 26 -52.11 0.25 23.77
CA ASP A 26 -51.17 0.19 24.90
C ASP A 26 -49.72 0.10 24.46
N LEU A 27 -49.45 -0.73 23.44
CA LEU A 27 -48.11 -0.86 22.86
C LEU A 27 -47.65 0.47 22.22
N ARG A 28 -48.51 1.13 21.44
CA ARG A 28 -48.21 2.43 20.82
C ARG A 28 -47.97 3.51 21.87
N GLU A 29 -48.78 3.52 22.93
CA GLU A 29 -48.62 4.45 24.04
C GLU A 29 -47.30 4.22 24.79
N SER A 30 -46.92 2.96 25.00
CA SER A 30 -45.63 2.58 25.58
C SER A 30 -44.46 3.11 24.76
N LYS A 31 -44.45 2.87 23.43
CA LYS A 31 -43.41 3.40 22.52
C LYS A 31 -43.30 4.92 22.63
N ARG A 32 -44.43 5.62 22.55
CA ARG A 32 -44.50 7.09 22.58
C ARG A 32 -43.96 7.66 23.88
N ARG A 33 -44.31 7.05 25.02
CA ARG A 33 -43.86 7.49 26.35
C ARG A 33 -42.38 7.20 26.58
N LEU A 34 -41.89 6.02 26.17
CA LEU A 34 -40.47 5.69 26.25
C LEU A 34 -39.63 6.64 25.41
N GLY A 35 -40.07 6.97 24.19
CA GLY A 35 -39.40 7.97 23.36
C GLY A 35 -39.33 9.35 24.03
N ARG A 36 -40.40 9.78 24.72
CA ARG A 36 -40.41 11.03 25.50
C ARG A 36 -39.49 11.00 26.71
N ILE A 37 -39.42 9.87 27.42
CA ILE A 37 -38.50 9.68 28.54
C ILE A 37 -37.05 9.77 28.04
N CYS A 38 -36.74 9.09 26.94
CA CYS A 38 -35.41 9.17 26.32
C CYS A 38 -35.08 10.60 25.84
N GLY A 39 -36.05 11.29 25.24
CA GLY A 39 -35.90 12.70 24.84
C GLY A 39 -35.69 13.65 26.02
N ALA A 40 -36.33 13.40 27.17
CA ALA A 40 -36.12 14.20 28.37
C ALA A 40 -34.69 14.08 28.94
N LEU A 41 -34.02 12.96 28.67
CA LEU A 41 -32.62 12.75 29.04
C LEU A 41 -31.62 13.46 28.13
N LEU A 42 -32.09 14.09 27.04
CA LEU A 42 -31.26 14.94 26.17
C LEU A 42 -31.33 16.44 26.51
N ILE A 43 -32.07 16.82 27.55
CA ILE A 43 -32.07 18.21 28.04
C ILE A 43 -30.63 18.57 28.47
N GLU A 44 -30.19 19.79 28.23
CA GLU A 44 -28.85 20.22 28.66
C GLU A 44 -28.65 19.94 30.16
N PRO A 45 -27.48 19.41 30.58
CA PRO A 45 -27.32 18.85 31.92
C PRO A 45 -27.65 19.82 33.05
N ASP A 46 -27.41 21.12 32.86
CA ASP A 46 -27.66 22.15 33.87
C ASP A 46 -29.16 22.43 34.06
N ASP A 47 -29.96 22.23 33.02
CA ASP A 47 -31.42 22.43 33.05
C ASP A 47 -32.20 21.16 33.40
N TYR A 48 -31.52 20.02 33.42
CA TYR A 48 -32.14 18.72 33.66
C TYR A 48 -32.64 18.56 35.10
N LYS A 49 -33.91 18.18 35.25
CA LYS A 49 -34.58 17.98 36.55
C LYS A 49 -35.05 16.53 36.71
N PRO A 50 -34.37 15.69 37.50
CA PRO A 50 -34.70 14.28 37.69
C PRO A 50 -36.16 14.01 38.08
N ALA A 51 -36.73 14.85 38.96
CA ALA A 51 -38.12 14.73 39.40
C ALA A 51 -39.14 14.72 38.25
N LYS A 52 -38.88 15.47 37.16
CA LYS A 52 -39.78 15.49 35.98
C LYS A 52 -39.76 14.16 35.24
N THR A 53 -38.58 13.54 35.12
CA THR A 53 -38.41 12.22 34.49
C THR A 53 -39.02 11.13 35.35
N VAL A 54 -38.84 11.18 36.67
CA VAL A 54 -39.52 10.29 37.63
C VAL A 54 -41.04 10.34 37.46
N ASN A 55 -41.63 11.54 37.37
CA ASN A 55 -43.06 11.68 37.12
C ASN A 55 -43.49 11.10 35.75
N SER A 56 -42.65 11.28 34.73
CA SER A 56 -42.89 10.72 33.39
C SER A 56 -42.86 9.19 33.40
N ILE A 57 -41.94 8.59 34.15
CA ILE A 57 -41.83 7.14 34.37
C ILE A 57 -43.01 6.61 35.17
N ASN A 58 -43.41 7.30 36.24
CA ASN A 58 -44.61 6.92 37.00
C ASN A 58 -45.85 6.93 36.10
N THR A 59 -46.02 7.97 35.28
CA THR A 59 -47.12 8.05 34.32
C THR A 59 -47.05 6.94 33.26
N TYR A 60 -45.84 6.54 32.84
CA TYR A 60 -45.64 5.39 31.96
C TYR A 60 -46.18 4.11 32.60
N ILE A 61 -45.73 3.77 33.82
CA ILE A 61 -46.17 2.57 34.55
C ILE A 61 -47.69 2.52 34.68
N LEU A 62 -48.32 3.65 35.06
CA LEU A 62 -49.77 3.73 35.25
C LEU A 62 -50.59 3.56 33.96
N LYS A 63 -50.03 3.96 32.82
CA LYS A 63 -50.72 3.98 31.52
C LYS A 63 -50.39 2.79 30.62
N THR A 64 -49.38 1.99 30.96
CA THR A 64 -48.95 0.83 30.18
C THR A 64 -49.03 -0.45 31.01
N LYS A 65 -50.12 -0.64 31.77
CA LYS A 65 -50.29 -1.77 32.70
C LYS A 65 -50.18 -3.15 32.03
N ASN A 66 -50.50 -3.25 30.75
CA ASN A 66 -50.45 -4.50 29.98
C ASN A 66 -49.08 -4.76 29.32
N VAL A 67 -48.08 -3.88 29.53
CA VAL A 67 -46.71 -4.02 29.01
C VAL A 67 -45.76 -4.28 30.17
N ASP A 68 -45.66 -5.56 30.57
CA ASP A 68 -44.91 -6.00 31.76
C ASP A 68 -43.41 -5.70 31.72
N ARG A 69 -42.86 -5.46 30.53
CA ARG A 69 -41.42 -5.21 30.31
C ARG A 69 -41.18 -3.93 29.53
N ILE A 70 -40.19 -3.15 29.95
CA ILE A 70 -39.70 -2.01 29.17
C ILE A 70 -39.30 -2.47 27.76
N LEU A 71 -39.72 -1.71 26.75
CA LEU A 71 -39.33 -1.94 25.36
C LEU A 71 -37.89 -1.48 25.13
N TYR A 72 -36.93 -2.33 25.50
CA TYR A 72 -35.50 -2.11 25.32
C TYR A 72 -35.11 -1.73 23.90
N TYR A 73 -35.80 -2.26 22.88
CA TYR A 73 -35.53 -1.91 21.49
C TYR A 73 -35.78 -0.42 21.18
N ILE A 74 -36.74 0.23 21.87
CA ILE A 74 -37.00 1.67 21.69
C ILE A 74 -35.84 2.47 22.26
N ILE A 75 -35.37 2.09 23.45
CA ILE A 75 -34.24 2.75 24.11
C ILE A 75 -32.97 2.55 23.27
N SER A 76 -32.67 1.31 22.87
CA SER A 76 -31.54 0.99 22.00
C SER A 76 -31.58 1.76 20.68
N GLY A 77 -32.73 1.75 19.99
CA GLY A 77 -32.88 2.48 18.73
C GLY A 77 -32.68 3.99 18.89
N PHE A 78 -33.11 4.55 20.03
CA PHE A 78 -32.86 5.94 20.37
C PHE A 78 -31.37 6.21 20.58
N ILE A 79 -30.68 5.40 21.40
CA ILE A 79 -29.25 5.56 21.73
C ILE A 79 -28.36 5.41 20.51
N VAL A 80 -28.64 4.45 19.63
CA VAL A 80 -27.89 4.23 18.39
C VAL A 80 -28.01 5.44 17.45
N GLY A 81 -29.15 6.13 17.47
CA GLY A 81 -29.36 7.34 16.68
C GLY A 81 -28.68 8.59 17.22
N LEU A 82 -28.12 8.56 18.44
CA LEU A 82 -27.41 9.70 19.02
C LEU A 82 -25.99 9.81 18.48
N ASP A 83 -25.47 11.03 18.43
CA ASP A 83 -24.06 11.30 18.27
C ASP A 83 -23.32 11.16 19.61
N GLU A 84 -22.00 11.34 19.60
CA GLU A 84 -21.16 11.22 20.80
C GLU A 84 -21.55 12.27 21.87
N LYS A 85 -21.85 13.50 21.45
CA LYS A 85 -22.33 14.56 22.34
C LYS A 85 -23.66 14.18 22.99
N GLY A 86 -24.64 13.75 22.20
CA GLY A 86 -25.95 13.34 22.68
C GLY A 86 -25.87 12.16 23.64
N ARG A 87 -25.00 11.18 23.37
CA ARG A 87 -24.71 10.09 24.33
C ARG A 87 -24.09 10.61 25.62
N GLY A 88 -23.18 11.58 25.56
CA GLY A 88 -22.59 12.21 26.75
C GLY A 88 -23.62 12.93 27.63
N THR A 89 -24.52 13.71 27.00
CA THR A 89 -25.64 14.37 27.70
C THR A 89 -26.59 13.35 28.32
N PHE A 90 -26.98 12.32 27.56
CA PHE A 90 -27.84 11.25 28.04
C PHE A 90 -27.21 10.53 29.25
N SER A 91 -25.93 10.18 29.16
CA SER A 91 -25.16 9.53 30.22
C SER A 91 -25.19 10.34 31.52
N THR A 92 -24.84 11.63 31.42
CA THR A 92 -24.84 12.55 32.57
C THR A 92 -26.23 12.66 33.21
N ASN A 93 -27.28 12.74 32.41
CA ASN A 93 -28.64 12.91 32.91
C ASN A 93 -29.24 11.62 33.47
N VAL A 94 -28.88 10.46 32.91
CA VAL A 94 -29.31 9.17 33.46
C VAL A 94 -28.58 8.88 34.77
N ASP A 95 -27.34 9.32 34.93
CA ASP A 95 -26.62 9.30 36.22
C ASP A 95 -27.31 10.20 37.25
N LYS A 96 -27.62 11.46 36.90
CA LYS A 96 -28.36 12.38 37.78
C LYS A 96 -29.73 11.80 38.18
N LEU A 97 -30.41 11.13 37.24
CA LEU A 97 -31.68 10.44 37.51
C LEU A 97 -31.48 9.30 38.51
N LEU A 98 -30.47 8.47 38.30
CA LEU A 98 -30.20 7.33 39.17
C LEU A 98 -29.85 7.80 40.59
N GLN A 99 -28.98 8.81 40.72
CA GLN A 99 -28.64 9.40 42.03
C GLN A 99 -29.87 9.94 42.76
N TYR A 100 -30.74 10.68 42.06
CA TYR A 100 -31.97 11.21 42.65
C TYR A 100 -32.90 10.10 43.17
N VAL A 101 -33.03 9.01 42.41
CA VAL A 101 -33.95 7.91 42.71
C VAL A 101 -33.43 6.98 43.81
N LEU A 102 -32.11 6.91 43.99
CA LEU A 102 -31.46 6.15 45.05
C LEU A 102 -31.32 6.94 46.35
N ASP A 103 -31.45 8.26 46.34
CA ASP A 103 -31.46 9.08 47.55
C ASP A 103 -32.77 8.88 48.32
N GLU A 104 -32.64 8.31 49.53
CA GLU A 104 -33.77 8.00 50.43
C GLU A 104 -34.62 9.22 50.78
N LYS A 105 -34.04 10.43 50.72
CA LYS A 105 -34.75 11.69 51.01
C LYS A 105 -35.89 11.98 50.01
N ASN A 106 -35.81 11.45 48.79
CA ASN A 106 -36.74 11.78 47.72
C ASN A 106 -37.98 10.87 47.65
N SER A 107 -38.07 9.84 48.51
CA SER A 107 -39.22 8.91 48.65
C SER A 107 -39.87 8.53 47.30
N VAL A 108 -39.12 7.82 46.45
CA VAL A 108 -39.57 7.39 45.12
C VAL A 108 -40.19 5.99 45.18
N ASP A 109 -41.30 5.78 44.47
CA ASP A 109 -41.96 4.48 44.34
C ASP A 109 -41.01 3.39 43.82
N GLU A 110 -41.11 2.19 44.39
CA GLU A 110 -40.19 1.09 44.14
C GLU A 110 -40.27 0.58 42.68
N ASN A 111 -41.44 0.66 42.03
CA ASN A 111 -41.56 0.30 40.62
C ASN A 111 -40.89 1.35 39.73
N VAL A 112 -41.03 2.64 40.05
CA VAL A 112 -40.32 3.71 39.34
C VAL A 112 -38.81 3.52 39.48
N LYS A 113 -38.33 3.22 40.69
CA LYS A 113 -36.92 2.90 40.95
C LYS A 113 -36.40 1.78 40.05
N LYS A 114 -37.13 0.66 39.98
CA LYS A 114 -36.79 -0.47 39.11
C LYS A 114 -36.70 -0.08 37.63
N ILE A 115 -37.61 0.77 37.15
CA ILE A 115 -37.59 1.23 35.74
C ILE A 115 -36.39 2.14 35.49
N CYS A 116 -36.07 3.07 36.40
CA CYS A 116 -34.89 3.93 36.29
C CYS A 116 -33.59 3.12 36.27
N ILE A 117 -33.45 2.12 37.14
CA ILE A 117 -32.29 1.21 37.17
C ILE A 117 -32.19 0.44 35.85
N LYS A 118 -33.29 -0.12 35.35
CA LYS A 118 -33.30 -0.83 34.06
C LYS A 118 -32.94 0.08 32.89
N LEU A 119 -33.39 1.34 32.90
CA LEU A 119 -33.04 2.32 31.86
C LEU A 119 -31.54 2.65 31.90
N TYR A 120 -31.00 2.87 33.10
CA TYR A 120 -29.57 3.10 33.31
C TYR A 120 -28.73 1.92 32.81
N ASP A 121 -29.03 0.72 33.30
CA ASP A 121 -28.31 -0.50 32.93
C ASP A 121 -28.37 -0.75 31.41
N HIS A 122 -29.56 -0.59 30.83
CA HIS A 122 -29.72 -0.77 29.39
C HIS A 122 -28.98 0.33 28.60
N PHE A 123 -28.94 1.57 29.07
CA PHE A 123 -28.14 2.62 28.44
C PHE A 123 -26.65 2.26 28.45
N GLN A 124 -26.09 1.85 29.60
CA GLN A 124 -24.68 1.51 29.69
C GLN A 124 -24.31 0.28 28.87
N LEU A 125 -25.17 -0.73 28.82
CA LEU A 125 -24.98 -1.87 27.93
C LEU A 125 -24.89 -1.43 26.47
N ASN A 126 -25.78 -0.53 26.01
CA ASN A 126 -25.75 -0.04 24.64
C ASN A 126 -24.50 0.80 24.36
N LEU A 127 -24.04 1.61 25.33
CA LEU A 127 -22.82 2.39 25.19
C LEU A 127 -21.61 1.48 24.98
N ILE A 128 -21.46 0.45 25.82
CA ILE A 128 -20.38 -0.55 25.70
C ILE A 128 -20.45 -1.27 24.35
N GLN A 129 -21.65 -1.62 23.88
CA GLN A 129 -21.83 -2.28 22.58
C GLN A 129 -21.40 -1.38 21.41
N ILE A 130 -21.80 -0.10 21.44
CA ILE A 130 -21.43 0.88 20.40
C ILE A 130 -19.91 1.10 20.39
N GLU A 131 -19.31 1.29 21.55
CA GLU A 131 -17.87 1.49 21.69
C GLU A 131 -17.09 0.25 21.23
N SER A 132 -17.50 -0.94 21.67
CA SER A 132 -16.86 -2.20 21.28
C SER A 132 -16.95 -2.44 19.77
N ALA A 133 -18.11 -2.17 19.16
CA ALA A 133 -18.26 -2.26 17.71
C ALA A 133 -17.37 -1.24 16.97
N SER A 134 -17.22 -0.03 17.50
CA SER A 134 -16.32 1.00 16.98
C SER A 134 -14.85 0.56 17.05
N ILE A 135 -14.42 -0.07 18.14
CA ILE A 135 -13.05 -0.60 18.28
C ILE A 135 -12.80 -1.72 17.26
N ILE A 136 -13.67 -2.73 17.21
CA ILE A 136 -13.53 -3.85 16.27
C ILE A 136 -13.48 -3.38 14.81
N THR A 137 -14.34 -2.43 14.45
CA THR A 137 -14.37 -1.88 13.08
C THR A 137 -13.12 -1.06 12.77
N LYS A 138 -12.63 -0.23 13.70
CA LYS A 138 -11.37 0.51 13.54
C LYS A 138 -10.17 -0.43 13.37
N ASP A 139 -10.09 -1.48 14.18
CA ASP A 139 -9.01 -2.46 14.10
C ASP A 139 -9.03 -3.21 12.76
N ALA A 140 -10.21 -3.66 12.32
CA ALA A 140 -10.37 -4.33 11.02
C ALA A 140 -9.98 -3.41 9.84
N ILE A 141 -10.35 -2.13 9.89
CA ILE A 141 -9.96 -1.14 8.89
C ILE A 141 -8.45 -0.92 8.91
N ALA A 142 -7.85 -0.77 10.09
CA ALA A 142 -6.41 -0.56 10.23
C ALA A 142 -5.60 -1.75 9.68
N GLU A 143 -6.06 -2.99 9.92
CA GLU A 143 -5.44 -4.19 9.38
C GLU A 143 -5.55 -4.26 7.85
N ALA A 144 -6.73 -3.97 7.30
CA ALA A 144 -6.95 -3.91 5.85
C ALA A 144 -6.06 -2.86 5.18
N MET A 145 -6.01 -1.64 5.74
CA MET A 145 -5.15 -0.55 5.25
C MET A 145 -3.67 -0.93 5.30
N LYS A 146 -3.22 -1.56 6.39
CA LYS A 146 -1.83 -2.01 6.52
C LYS A 146 -1.46 -3.00 5.42
N LYS A 147 -2.35 -3.96 5.13
CA LYS A 147 -2.15 -4.95 4.06
C LYS A 147 -2.07 -4.27 2.69
N GLU A 148 -2.99 -3.35 2.39
CA GLU A 148 -3.01 -2.61 1.13
C GLU A 148 -1.76 -1.74 0.94
N ILE A 149 -1.27 -1.10 2.01
CA ILE A 149 -0.02 -0.33 2.01
C ILE A 149 1.19 -1.24 1.74
N GLU A 150 1.22 -2.42 2.33
CA GLU A 150 2.31 -3.39 2.15
C GLU A 150 2.32 -3.95 0.71
N GLU A 151 1.15 -4.29 0.17
CA GLU A 151 0.98 -4.72 -1.23
C GLU A 151 1.38 -3.60 -2.19
N SER A 152 0.92 -2.36 -1.98
CA SER A 152 1.31 -1.20 -2.77
C SER A 152 2.82 -0.94 -2.71
N HIS A 153 3.45 -1.06 -1.54
CA HIS A 153 4.90 -0.92 -1.41
C HIS A 153 5.64 -2.00 -2.20
N LYS A 154 5.12 -3.23 -2.23
CA LYS A 154 5.70 -4.32 -3.01
C LYS A 154 5.59 -4.04 -4.51
N GLU A 155 4.44 -3.57 -4.97
CA GLU A 155 4.24 -3.16 -6.37
C GLU A 155 5.15 -2.00 -6.75
N ILE A 156 5.24 -0.95 -5.93
CA ILE A 156 6.14 0.20 -6.16
C ILE A 156 7.59 -0.27 -6.25
N LYS A 157 8.04 -1.18 -5.38
CA LYS A 157 9.38 -1.77 -5.48
C LYS A 157 9.58 -2.55 -6.78
N GLY A 158 8.55 -3.27 -7.25
CA GLY A 158 8.56 -3.92 -8.56
C GLY A 158 8.70 -2.92 -9.70
N ILE A 159 7.89 -1.86 -9.70
CA ILE A 159 7.93 -0.78 -10.70
C ILE A 159 9.29 -0.08 -10.70
N GLN A 160 9.85 0.24 -9.52
CA GLN A 160 11.17 0.86 -9.42
C GLN A 160 12.26 -0.01 -10.07
N LYS A 161 12.19 -1.33 -9.89
CA LYS A 161 13.13 -2.27 -10.50
C LYS A 161 13.01 -2.30 -12.03
N GLU A 162 11.78 -2.33 -12.54
CA GLU A 162 11.51 -2.25 -13.97
C GLU A 162 11.99 -0.91 -14.56
N TYR A 163 11.76 0.19 -13.85
CA TYR A 163 12.21 1.52 -14.26
C TYR A 163 13.74 1.61 -14.35
N ILE A 164 14.47 1.15 -13.33
CA ILE A 164 15.94 1.11 -13.36
C ILE A 164 16.43 0.23 -14.52
N THR A 165 15.73 -0.86 -14.82
CA THR A 165 16.04 -1.73 -15.97
C THR A 165 15.83 -0.99 -17.29
N ILE A 166 14.71 -0.31 -17.50
CA ILE A 166 14.47 0.48 -18.73
C ILE A 166 15.54 1.56 -18.89
N LEU A 167 15.87 2.27 -17.81
CA LEU A 167 16.91 3.31 -17.81
C LEU A 167 18.29 2.71 -18.13
N GLY A 168 18.62 1.54 -17.59
CA GLY A 168 19.86 0.83 -17.88
C GLY A 168 19.96 0.38 -19.35
N ILE A 169 18.86 -0.11 -19.95
CA ILE A 169 18.80 -0.42 -21.39
C ILE A 169 19.09 0.84 -22.21
N PHE A 170 18.41 1.95 -21.87
CA PHE A 170 18.58 3.21 -22.58
C PHE A 170 20.02 3.73 -22.50
N ALA A 171 20.62 3.73 -21.31
CA ALA A 171 22.00 4.14 -21.11
C ALA A 171 22.98 3.26 -21.91
N ALA A 172 22.76 1.95 -21.98
CA ALA A 172 23.59 1.04 -22.77
C ALA A 172 23.52 1.32 -24.26
N ILE A 173 22.32 1.53 -24.79
CA ILE A 173 22.10 1.88 -26.20
C ILE A 173 22.78 3.22 -26.52
N MET A 174 22.57 4.24 -25.68
CA MET A 174 23.19 5.56 -25.85
C MET A 174 24.72 5.48 -25.80
N LEU A 175 25.30 4.77 -24.83
CA LEU A 175 26.74 4.60 -24.71
C LEU A 175 27.34 3.89 -25.92
N ALA A 176 26.68 2.84 -26.41
CA ALA A 176 27.11 2.12 -27.61
C ALA A 176 27.12 3.04 -28.84
N PHE A 177 26.07 3.84 -29.06
CA PHE A 177 26.01 4.76 -30.19
C PHE A 177 27.04 5.89 -30.07
N VAL A 178 27.05 6.62 -28.96
CA VAL A 178 27.98 7.76 -28.77
C VAL A 178 29.43 7.30 -28.79
N GLY A 179 29.73 6.17 -28.13
CA GLY A 179 31.05 5.55 -28.12
C GLY A 179 31.48 5.13 -29.53
N SER A 180 30.62 4.42 -30.27
CA SER A 180 30.89 3.98 -31.64
C SER A 180 31.09 5.16 -32.60
N PHE A 181 30.23 6.19 -32.55
CA PHE A 181 30.37 7.37 -33.40
C PHE A 181 31.62 8.18 -33.11
N THR A 182 31.92 8.42 -31.84
CA THR A 182 33.11 9.17 -31.42
C THR A 182 34.38 8.42 -31.80
N PHE A 183 34.42 7.11 -31.56
CA PHE A 183 35.53 6.26 -31.95
C PHE A 183 35.74 6.23 -33.47
N SER A 184 34.67 6.02 -34.24
CA SER A 184 34.74 5.99 -35.72
C SER A 184 35.26 7.31 -36.27
N THR A 185 34.79 8.44 -35.73
CA THR A 185 35.27 9.78 -36.12
C THR A 185 36.75 9.96 -35.80
N SER A 186 37.19 9.49 -34.63
CA SER A 186 38.60 9.57 -34.22
C SER A 186 39.51 8.75 -35.15
N VAL A 187 39.11 7.52 -35.53
CA VAL A 187 39.87 6.69 -36.47
C VAL A 187 39.95 7.36 -37.85
N LEU A 188 38.82 7.83 -38.40
CA LEU A 188 38.78 8.49 -39.71
C LEU A 188 39.62 9.77 -39.75
N ASN A 189 39.61 10.56 -38.66
CA ASN A 189 40.40 11.79 -38.57
C ASN A 189 41.92 11.57 -38.52
N ASN A 190 42.38 10.35 -38.23
CA ASN A 190 43.80 10.00 -38.09
C ASN A 190 44.33 9.11 -39.22
N VAL A 191 43.48 8.62 -40.14
CA VAL A 191 43.87 7.79 -41.30
C VAL A 191 44.98 8.41 -42.15
N GLY A 192 45.01 9.73 -42.31
CA GLY A 192 46.03 10.44 -43.09
C GLY A 192 47.22 10.99 -42.30
N LYS A 193 47.25 10.80 -40.97
CA LYS A 193 48.23 11.46 -40.07
C LYS A 193 49.19 10.49 -39.39
N THR A 194 48.85 9.21 -39.36
CA THR A 194 49.58 8.17 -38.65
C THR A 194 49.77 6.98 -39.58
N ASP A 195 50.81 6.17 -39.33
CA ASP A 195 50.98 4.94 -40.06
C ASP A 195 49.76 4.02 -39.93
N VAL A 196 49.37 3.39 -41.04
CA VAL A 196 48.14 2.61 -41.14
C VAL A 196 48.17 1.43 -40.18
N PHE A 197 49.33 0.78 -39.99
CA PHE A 197 49.44 -0.37 -39.09
C PHE A 197 49.30 0.03 -37.62
N GLU A 198 49.94 1.13 -37.20
CA GLU A 198 49.82 1.65 -35.83
C GLU A 198 48.38 2.08 -35.52
N LEU A 199 47.72 2.76 -36.46
CA LEU A 199 46.33 3.18 -36.33
C LEU A 199 45.37 2.00 -36.20
N VAL A 200 45.50 0.98 -37.07
CA VAL A 200 44.64 -0.22 -37.04
C VAL A 200 44.79 -0.95 -35.72
N ILE A 201 46.00 -1.07 -35.19
CA ILE A 201 46.23 -1.77 -33.93
C ILE A 201 45.60 -1.02 -32.75
N VAL A 202 45.80 0.30 -32.66
CA VAL A 202 45.17 1.11 -31.60
C VAL A 202 43.64 1.09 -31.72
N ALA A 203 43.12 1.16 -32.94
CA ALA A 203 41.69 1.05 -33.21
C ALA A 203 41.13 -0.31 -32.73
N LEU A 204 41.83 -1.41 -32.99
CA LEU A 204 41.42 -2.74 -32.53
C LEU A 204 41.40 -2.84 -31.00
N VAL A 205 42.43 -2.33 -30.31
CA VAL A 205 42.48 -2.35 -28.83
C VAL A 205 41.33 -1.55 -28.23
N ILE A 206 41.06 -0.35 -28.75
CA ILE A 206 39.97 0.52 -28.25
C ILE A 206 38.59 -0.11 -28.54
N GLY A 207 38.37 -0.62 -29.75
CA GLY A 207 37.12 -1.32 -30.09
C GLY A 207 36.86 -2.52 -29.19
N LEU A 208 37.92 -3.23 -28.81
CA LEU A 208 37.87 -4.37 -27.89
C LEU A 208 37.50 -3.94 -26.46
N VAL A 209 38.03 -2.82 -25.97
CA VAL A 209 37.62 -2.21 -24.69
C VAL A 209 36.15 -1.80 -24.72
N PHE A 210 35.63 -1.25 -25.83
CA PHE A 210 34.21 -0.93 -25.96
C PHE A 210 33.31 -2.17 -25.89
N ILE A 211 33.69 -3.26 -26.57
CA ILE A 211 32.96 -4.54 -26.51
C ILE A 211 32.93 -5.07 -25.07
N LEU A 212 34.03 -4.93 -24.33
CA LEU A 212 34.12 -5.32 -22.93
C LEU A 212 33.15 -4.52 -22.05
N LEU A 213 33.14 -3.20 -22.19
CA LEU A 213 32.26 -2.31 -21.43
C LEU A 213 30.78 -2.59 -21.71
N ILE A 214 30.41 -2.77 -22.98
CA ILE A 214 29.03 -3.11 -23.38
C ILE A 214 28.62 -4.46 -22.78
N SER A 215 29.52 -5.45 -22.78
CA SER A 215 29.25 -6.78 -22.23
C SER A 215 28.98 -6.73 -20.72
N ILE A 216 29.78 -5.98 -19.97
CA ILE A 216 29.59 -5.78 -18.51
C ILE A 216 28.26 -5.07 -18.24
N LEU A 217 27.92 -4.06 -19.05
CA LEU A 217 26.69 -3.31 -18.87
C LEU A 217 25.44 -4.15 -19.14
N ILE A 218 25.46 -5.02 -20.16
CA ILE A 218 24.38 -5.98 -20.46
C ILE A 218 24.23 -7.00 -19.32
N ASP A 219 25.33 -7.46 -18.73
CA ASP A 219 25.29 -8.40 -17.60
C ASP A 219 24.74 -7.72 -16.33
N PHE A 220 25.17 -6.50 -16.04
CA PHE A 220 24.62 -5.70 -14.94
C PHE A 220 23.11 -5.48 -15.09
N LEU A 221 22.66 -5.22 -16.32
CA LEU A 221 21.25 -5.05 -16.63
C LEU A 221 20.43 -6.34 -16.43
N ARG A 222 21.00 -7.50 -16.80
CA ARG A 222 20.38 -8.82 -16.53
C ARG A 222 20.29 -9.12 -15.05
N GLU A 223 21.28 -8.67 -14.27
CA GLU A 223 21.30 -8.80 -12.82
C GLU A 223 20.18 -7.98 -12.15
N ILE A 224 20.01 -6.72 -12.56
CA ILE A 224 18.93 -5.87 -12.03
C ILE A 224 17.56 -6.41 -12.42
N ASN A 225 17.38 -7.00 -13.61
CA ASN A 225 16.08 -7.51 -14.05
C ASN A 225 15.72 -8.90 -13.45
N ASP A 226 16.41 -9.39 -12.41
CA ASP A 226 16.19 -10.71 -11.78
C ASP A 226 16.21 -11.92 -12.72
N LYS A 227 16.61 -11.74 -13.99
CA LYS A 227 16.85 -12.83 -14.94
C LYS A 227 18.20 -13.50 -14.67
N VAL A 228 18.51 -13.68 -13.38
CA VAL A 228 19.67 -14.44 -12.92
C VAL A 228 19.36 -15.91 -13.16
N ILE A 229 20.16 -16.56 -14.02
CA ILE A 229 20.14 -18.01 -14.15
C ILE A 229 20.68 -18.58 -12.83
N LYS A 230 19.78 -18.90 -11.89
CA LYS A 230 20.14 -19.55 -10.63
C LYS A 230 20.40 -21.03 -10.91
N ASP A 231 21.56 -21.52 -10.48
CA ASP A 231 21.88 -22.96 -10.50
C ASP A 231 20.98 -23.70 -9.48
N LYS A 232 20.88 -25.03 -9.60
CA LYS A 232 20.13 -25.94 -8.72
C LYS A 232 20.52 -25.81 -7.24
N ASN A 233 21.67 -25.20 -6.95
CA ASN A 233 22.23 -25.01 -5.61
C ASN A 233 22.12 -23.55 -5.10
N GLY A 234 21.37 -22.68 -5.78
CA GLY A 234 21.08 -21.32 -5.32
C GLY A 234 22.26 -20.32 -5.36
N LYS A 235 23.44 -20.73 -5.83
CA LYS A 235 24.62 -19.85 -5.93
C LYS A 235 24.54 -18.97 -7.19
N LYS A 236 24.84 -17.68 -7.02
CA LYS A 236 24.91 -16.67 -8.08
C LYS A 236 26.08 -17.01 -9.02
N ARG A 237 25.76 -17.53 -10.20
CA ARG A 237 26.74 -17.87 -11.24
C ARG A 237 26.73 -16.76 -12.27
N TRP A 238 27.86 -16.04 -12.41
CA TRP A 238 28.07 -15.17 -13.55
C TRP A 238 27.88 -16.00 -14.83
N SER A 239 27.27 -15.42 -15.85
CA SER A 239 27.13 -16.07 -17.17
C SER A 239 28.51 -16.59 -17.58
N SER A 240 28.70 -17.90 -17.55
CA SER A 240 30.00 -18.55 -17.86
C SER A 240 30.49 -18.16 -19.25
N LYS A 241 29.56 -17.76 -20.13
CA LYS A 241 29.85 -17.20 -21.45
C LYS A 241 30.48 -15.82 -21.32
N SER A 242 29.91 -14.89 -20.55
CA SER A 242 30.43 -13.53 -20.39
C SER A 242 31.84 -13.50 -19.78
N VAL A 243 32.07 -14.26 -18.71
CA VAL A 243 33.42 -14.35 -18.08
C VAL A 243 34.45 -14.94 -19.04
N SER A 244 34.08 -15.98 -19.78
CA SER A 244 34.94 -16.56 -20.80
C SER A 244 35.21 -15.59 -21.96
N THR A 245 34.21 -14.80 -22.37
CA THR A 245 34.36 -13.80 -23.45
C THR A 245 35.31 -12.68 -23.02
N ILE A 246 35.16 -12.18 -21.79
CA ILE A 246 36.05 -11.18 -21.18
C ILE A 246 37.49 -11.70 -21.11
N GLY A 247 37.69 -12.93 -20.65
CA GLY A 247 39.02 -13.54 -20.56
C GLY A 247 39.71 -13.68 -21.92
N ILE A 248 38.98 -14.12 -22.95
CA ILE A 248 39.50 -14.25 -24.32
C ILE A 248 39.89 -12.86 -24.88
N LEU A 249 39.05 -11.85 -24.67
CA LEU A 249 39.29 -10.48 -25.12
C LEU A 249 40.55 -9.87 -24.49
N VAL A 250 40.78 -10.08 -23.19
CA VAL A 250 41.99 -9.61 -22.50
C VAL A 250 43.25 -10.28 -23.04
N ILE A 251 43.19 -11.58 -23.36
CA ILE A 251 44.30 -12.33 -23.96
C ILE A 251 44.64 -11.77 -25.35
N ILE A 252 43.62 -11.45 -26.16
CA ILE A 252 43.82 -10.83 -27.48
C ILE A 252 44.52 -9.47 -27.37
N ILE A 253 44.12 -8.61 -26.41
CA ILE A 253 44.81 -7.33 -26.16
C ILE A 253 46.28 -7.55 -25.82
N ALA A 254 46.58 -8.52 -24.94
CA ALA A 254 47.95 -8.81 -24.52
C ALA A 254 48.83 -9.26 -25.70
N ILE A 255 48.29 -10.10 -26.59
CA ILE A 255 49.00 -10.57 -27.80
C ILE A 255 49.28 -9.39 -28.76
N VAL A 256 48.29 -8.51 -28.95
CA VAL A 256 48.41 -7.34 -29.84
C VAL A 256 49.46 -6.34 -29.31
N MET A 257 49.49 -6.09 -28.00
CA MET A 257 50.50 -5.24 -27.37
C MET A 257 51.91 -5.83 -27.44
N LEU A 258 52.02 -7.15 -27.31
CA LEU A 258 53.31 -7.87 -27.43
C LEU A 258 53.82 -7.84 -28.88
N ALA A 259 52.94 -7.96 -29.88
CA ALA A 259 53.29 -7.83 -31.30
C ALA A 259 53.77 -6.41 -31.67
N LEU A 260 53.17 -5.36 -31.11
CA LEU A 260 53.65 -3.98 -31.24
C LEU A 260 55.03 -3.79 -30.61
N GLY A 261 55.25 -4.37 -29.42
CA GLY A 261 56.53 -4.32 -28.73
C GLY A 261 57.67 -4.96 -29.54
N ILE A 262 57.39 -6.10 -30.17
CA ILE A 262 58.35 -6.78 -31.05
C ILE A 262 58.60 -5.95 -32.33
N SER A 263 57.55 -5.34 -32.90
CA SER A 263 57.67 -4.55 -34.13
C SER A 263 58.46 -3.24 -33.95
N LYS A 264 58.50 -2.67 -32.73
CA LYS A 264 59.34 -1.51 -32.39
C LYS A 264 60.76 -1.87 -31.91
N MET A 265 61.08 -3.16 -31.80
CA MET A 265 62.41 -3.62 -31.41
C MET A 265 63.38 -3.51 -32.59
N SER A 266 64.01 -2.34 -32.76
CA SER A 266 65.08 -2.16 -33.74
C SER A 266 66.23 -3.11 -33.42
N PHE A 267 66.53 -4.06 -34.31
CA PHE A 267 67.72 -4.90 -34.19
C PHE A 267 68.97 -4.01 -34.13
N PRO A 268 69.92 -4.26 -33.20
CA PRO A 268 71.14 -3.49 -33.13
C PRO A 268 71.97 -3.72 -34.40
N GLN A 269 72.26 -2.65 -35.16
CA GLN A 269 73.07 -2.68 -36.39
C GLN A 269 74.58 -2.93 -36.15
N GLN A 270 75.01 -3.25 -34.93
CA GLN A 270 76.40 -3.56 -34.62
C GLN A 270 76.50 -4.84 -33.81
N ILE A 271 77.06 -5.88 -34.43
CA ILE A 271 77.46 -7.11 -33.76
C ILE A 271 78.94 -6.97 -33.44
N ASN A 272 79.28 -6.86 -32.15
CA ASN A 272 80.67 -6.77 -31.70
C ASN A 272 81.23 -8.18 -31.50
N ILE A 273 82.02 -8.67 -32.45
CA ILE A 273 82.78 -9.93 -32.31
C ILE A 273 84.27 -9.59 -32.26
N GLY A 274 84.82 -9.50 -31.05
CA GLY A 274 86.23 -9.16 -30.83
C GLY A 274 86.56 -7.66 -30.98
N ARG A 275 87.86 -7.31 -30.89
CA ARG A 275 88.38 -5.93 -30.85
C ARG A 275 88.32 -5.14 -32.18
N HIS A 276 87.51 -5.56 -33.15
CA HIS A 276 87.37 -4.84 -34.42
C HIS A 276 85.89 -4.56 -34.73
N GLN A 277 85.59 -3.28 -34.98
CA GLN A 277 84.28 -2.81 -35.43
C GLN A 277 84.16 -3.01 -36.95
N TYR A 278 83.09 -3.66 -37.40
CA TYR A 278 82.73 -3.73 -38.81
C TYR A 278 81.42 -2.95 -39.04
N GLN A 279 81.45 -1.97 -39.96
CA GLN A 279 80.25 -1.35 -40.51
C GLN A 279 79.85 -2.09 -41.79
N LEU A 280 78.57 -2.45 -41.90
CA LEU A 280 78.00 -2.93 -43.16
C LEU A 280 77.89 -1.73 -44.11
N ILE A 281 78.70 -1.71 -45.17
CA ILE A 281 78.62 -0.73 -46.25
C ILE A 281 77.50 -1.19 -47.20
N ASP A 282 76.59 -0.26 -47.49
CA ASP A 282 75.48 -0.45 -48.43
C ASP A 282 76.03 -0.60 -49.85
N GLU A 283 75.59 -1.62 -50.60
CA GLU A 283 76.09 -2.04 -51.93
C GLU A 283 75.77 -1.03 -53.06
N LYS A 284 75.44 0.23 -52.73
CA LYS A 284 74.96 1.24 -53.67
C LYS A 284 75.97 2.34 -54.04
N SER A 285 77.24 2.20 -53.66
CA SER A 285 78.28 3.21 -53.91
C SER A 285 79.49 2.74 -54.75
N VAL A 286 79.36 1.66 -55.54
CA VAL A 286 80.49 1.13 -56.36
C VAL A 286 80.28 1.28 -57.88
N GLU A 287 79.19 1.88 -58.34
CA GLU A 287 79.09 2.27 -59.76
C GLU A 287 79.21 3.79 -59.91
N GLU A 288 80.46 4.25 -59.93
CA GLU A 288 80.91 5.37 -60.76
C GLU A 288 81.73 4.80 -61.92
#